data_AF-A0A3A4ZFQ6-F1
#
_entry.id   AF-A0A3A4ZFQ6-F1
#
_cell.length_a   1.000
_cell.length_b   1.000
_cell.length_c   1.000
_cell.angle_alpha   90.00
_cell.angle_beta   90.00
_cell.angle_gamma   90.00
#
_symmetry.space_group_name_H-M   'P 1'
#
loop_
_entity.id
_entity.type
_entity.pdbx_description
1 polymer ?
#
loop_
_entity_poly.entity_id
_entity_poly.type
_entity_poly.pdbx_seq_one_letter_code
_entity_poly.pdbx_strand_id
1 'polypeptide(L)'
;MRRKKYIKYPYEYFAAQIEFGVRLAQIKKISRRQSFLKYTDLYGSLTNHTFADNKKNKWVKKVLVKFEYLIKNVKDIDKLCIETYNLFLDTPYARISPDLPKKSDKLRFGCFRLNYSDYYRSRKIVRLHFSPTRAGLSQKNQEFRASDLSSIYINDRNKEFSEMINYIYNNPEKFEGATHFLSSTWMQSLPVYQSFFPVESVNYRKPVENIYMWLWGQFMKWDLSGNTKRYLEFKGKVRSAKMVSTVVAAIPFKVYEVCIPLEEMFKKYVPEYVDVPVVSENISIPVQFDTSRPLRSHTVYQSEE
;
A
#
# COMPACT_ATOMS: atom_id res chain seq x y z
N MET A 1 31.01 3.12 6.10
CA MET A 1 30.15 4.33 6.09
C MET A 1 28.80 3.98 6.71
N ARG A 2 28.36 4.62 7.81
CA ARG A 2 27.05 4.34 8.44
C ARG A 2 25.93 4.81 7.51
N ARG A 3 24.98 3.93 7.14
CA ARG A 3 23.83 4.30 6.30
C ARG A 3 22.98 5.33 7.04
N LYS A 4 22.62 6.43 6.36
CA LYS A 4 21.68 7.43 6.89
C LYS A 4 20.36 6.74 7.23
N LYS A 5 19.82 7.06 8.41
CA LYS A 5 18.53 6.56 8.88
C LYS A 5 17.49 7.67 8.76
N TYR A 6 16.30 7.31 8.31
CA TYR A 6 15.16 8.19 8.13
C TYR A 6 14.01 7.71 8.98
N ILE A 7 13.14 8.62 9.42
CA ILE A 7 11.90 8.23 10.09
C ILE A 7 11.01 7.53 9.05
N LYS A 8 10.57 6.30 9.36
CA LYS A 8 9.80 5.45 8.42
C LYS A 8 8.45 6.05 8.08
N TYR A 9 7.80 6.66 9.08
CA TYR A 9 6.47 7.22 8.98
C TYR A 9 6.44 8.59 9.69
N PRO A 10 6.10 9.70 9.01
CA PRO A 10 5.94 11.01 9.63
C PRO A 10 4.67 11.07 10.49
N TYR A 11 4.53 12.15 11.24
CA TYR A 11 3.38 12.39 12.11
C TYR A 11 2.03 12.25 11.37
N GLU A 12 1.92 12.85 10.18
CA GLU A 12 0.70 12.89 9.37
C GLU A 12 0.18 11.49 9.02
N TYR A 13 1.07 10.52 8.82
CA TYR A 13 0.70 9.12 8.57
C TYR A 13 -0.06 8.51 9.77
N PHE A 14 0.40 8.78 10.99
CA PHE A 14 -0.25 8.29 12.21
C PHE A 14 -1.50 9.11 12.54
N ALA A 15 -1.39 10.43 12.47
CA ALA A 15 -2.46 11.33 12.83
C ALA A 15 -3.69 11.13 11.94
N ALA A 16 -3.52 10.91 10.63
CA ALA A 16 -4.63 10.59 9.73
C ALA A 16 -5.39 9.31 10.16
N GLN A 17 -4.67 8.26 10.56
CA GLN A 17 -5.27 7.02 11.04
C GLN A 17 -6.03 7.20 12.36
N ILE A 18 -5.48 7.98 13.28
CA ILE A 18 -6.12 8.28 14.56
C ILE A 18 -7.41 9.07 14.35
N GLU A 19 -7.37 10.15 13.56
CA GLU A 19 -8.56 10.96 13.22
C GLU A 19 -9.65 10.08 12.61
N PHE A 20 -9.29 9.24 11.63
CA PHE A 20 -10.21 8.32 10.96
C PHE A 20 -10.84 7.33 11.92
N GLY A 21 -10.00 6.62 12.69
CA GLY A 21 -10.46 5.57 13.58
C GLY A 21 -11.28 6.09 14.76
N VAL A 22 -10.92 7.25 15.33
CA VAL A 22 -11.73 7.90 16.38
C VAL A 22 -13.08 8.31 15.82
N ARG A 23 -13.13 8.92 14.63
CA ARG A 23 -14.40 9.36 14.05
C ARG A 23 -15.32 8.19 13.70
N LEU A 24 -14.78 7.12 13.12
CA LEU A 24 -15.55 5.90 12.87
C LEU A 24 -16.07 5.28 14.17
N ALA A 25 -15.27 5.27 15.24
CA ALA A 25 -15.70 4.77 16.54
C ALA A 25 -16.92 5.56 17.07
N GLN A 26 -16.87 6.89 16.97
CA GLN A 26 -17.96 7.78 17.37
C GLN A 26 -19.24 7.52 16.56
N ILE A 27 -19.14 7.53 15.23
CA ILE A 27 -20.30 7.38 14.34
C ILE A 27 -20.93 5.98 14.45
N LYS A 28 -20.09 4.93 14.49
CA LYS A 28 -20.56 3.54 14.59
C LYS A 28 -20.90 3.10 16.01
N LYS A 29 -20.68 3.96 17.01
CA LYS A 29 -20.87 3.65 18.45
C LYS A 29 -20.12 2.38 18.88
N ILE A 30 -18.88 2.21 18.40
CA ILE A 30 -17.99 1.10 18.78
C ILE A 30 -16.80 1.62 19.59
N SER A 31 -16.09 0.72 20.27
CA SER A 31 -14.86 1.13 20.98
C SER A 31 -13.78 1.61 20.00
N ARG A 32 -12.96 2.58 20.43
CA ARG A 32 -11.78 3.04 19.68
C ARG A 32 -10.85 1.87 19.32
N ARG A 33 -10.66 0.93 20.25
CA ARG A 33 -9.89 -0.30 20.03
C ARG A 33 -10.41 -1.11 18.85
N GLN A 34 -11.71 -1.43 18.83
CA GLN A 34 -12.33 -2.15 17.72
C GLN A 34 -12.19 -1.38 16.40
N SER A 35 -12.37 -0.06 16.43
CA SER A 35 -12.24 0.78 15.25
C SER A 35 -10.82 0.76 14.68
N PHE A 36 -9.79 0.97 15.52
CA PHE A 36 -8.40 0.95 15.08
C PHE A 36 -7.97 -0.42 14.55
N LEU A 37 -8.38 -1.51 15.19
CA LEU A 37 -8.08 -2.87 14.72
C LEU A 37 -8.73 -3.19 13.37
N LYS A 38 -9.94 -2.69 13.12
CA LYS A 38 -10.70 -3.02 11.92
C LYS A 38 -10.40 -2.10 10.74
N TYR A 39 -10.11 -0.82 10.99
CA TYR A 39 -10.11 0.21 9.96
C TYR A 39 -8.79 0.98 9.81
N THR A 40 -7.73 0.65 10.55
CA THR A 40 -6.43 1.32 10.44
C THR A 40 -5.29 0.31 10.42
N ASP A 41 -4.07 0.77 10.10
CA ASP A 41 -2.85 -0.02 10.23
C ASP A 41 -2.04 0.39 11.49
N LEU A 42 -2.66 1.08 12.46
CA LEU A 42 -1.93 1.63 13.61
C LEU A 42 -1.18 0.55 14.40
N TYR A 43 -1.82 -0.60 14.64
CA TYR A 43 -1.18 -1.71 15.34
C TYR A 43 0.03 -2.23 14.56
N GLY A 44 -0.12 -2.48 13.26
CA GLY A 44 0.98 -2.95 12.40
C GLY A 44 2.10 -1.93 12.27
N SER A 45 1.75 -0.65 12.13
CA SER A 45 2.71 0.46 12.06
C SER A 45 3.43 0.71 13.39
N LEU A 46 2.76 0.47 14.52
CA LEU A 46 3.32 0.57 15.87
C LEU A 46 4.08 -0.67 16.31
N THR A 47 4.08 -1.79 15.59
CA THR A 47 4.79 -3.02 16.00
C THR A 47 5.61 -3.67 14.89
N ASN A 48 5.46 -3.25 13.64
CA ASN A 48 5.98 -3.95 12.46
C ASN A 48 5.62 -5.46 12.44
N HIS A 49 4.52 -5.82 13.10
CA HIS A 49 3.98 -7.18 13.22
C HIS A 49 2.48 -7.14 13.01
N THR A 50 1.90 -8.19 12.40
CA THR A 50 0.44 -8.27 12.30
C THR A 50 -0.15 -8.49 13.70
N PHE A 51 -1.39 -8.06 13.93
CA PHE A 51 -2.05 -8.26 15.23
C PHE A 51 -2.04 -9.73 15.70
N ALA A 52 -2.12 -10.67 14.75
CA ALA A 52 -2.10 -12.11 15.01
C ALA A 52 -0.71 -12.63 15.47
N ASP A 53 0.38 -12.00 15.03
CA ASP A 53 1.75 -12.43 15.31
C ASP A 53 2.26 -11.99 16.71
N ASN A 54 1.49 -11.15 17.42
CA ASN A 54 1.98 -10.32 18.52
C ASN A 54 2.11 -11.04 19.89
N LYS A 55 1.64 -12.28 20.04
CA LYS A 55 1.48 -12.89 21.38
C LYS A 55 2.79 -13.31 22.07
N LYS A 56 3.90 -13.49 21.34
CA LYS A 56 5.15 -14.01 21.91
C LYS A 56 6.22 -12.97 22.20
N ASN A 57 6.09 -11.74 21.67
CA ASN A 57 7.15 -10.74 21.78
C ASN A 57 6.91 -9.72 22.92
N LYS A 58 7.78 -9.74 23.94
CA LYS A 58 7.65 -8.90 25.16
C LYS A 58 7.66 -7.40 24.85
N TRP A 59 8.45 -6.93 23.90
CA TRP A 59 8.50 -5.50 23.58
C TRP A 59 7.24 -5.06 22.83
N VAL A 60 6.74 -5.89 21.90
CA VAL A 60 5.48 -5.66 21.18
C VAL A 60 4.34 -5.51 22.18
N LYS A 61 4.25 -6.44 23.15
CA LYS A 61 3.24 -6.38 24.21
C LYS A 61 3.30 -5.07 24.99
N LYS A 62 4.51 -4.57 25.33
CA LYS A 62 4.67 -3.28 26.04
C LYS A 62 4.15 -2.10 25.22
N VAL A 63 4.48 -2.03 23.92
CA VAL A 63 4.00 -0.96 23.04
C VAL A 63 2.48 -0.99 22.94
N LEU A 64 1.90 -2.18 22.75
CA LEU A 64 0.45 -2.33 22.65
C LEU A 64 -0.28 -1.97 23.95
N VAL A 65 0.25 -2.33 25.12
CA VAL A 65 -0.33 -1.94 26.41
C VAL A 65 -0.33 -0.43 26.58
N LYS A 66 0.78 0.25 26.24
CA LYS A 66 0.84 1.72 26.25
C LYS A 66 -0.18 2.33 25.29
N PHE A 67 -0.27 1.80 24.06
CA PHE A 67 -1.25 2.28 23.09
C PHE A 67 -2.69 2.07 23.57
N GLU A 68 -3.02 0.90 24.12
CA GLU A 68 -4.34 0.61 24.68
C GLU A 68 -4.69 1.54 25.86
N TYR A 69 -3.70 1.92 26.67
CA TYR A 69 -3.88 2.93 27.71
C TYR A 69 -4.19 4.32 27.11
N LEU A 70 -3.45 4.75 26.09
CA LEU A 70 -3.69 6.04 25.42
C LEU A 70 -5.10 6.13 24.85
N ILE A 71 -5.53 5.13 24.08
CA ILE A 71 -6.85 5.16 23.41
C ILE A 71 -8.02 5.17 24.39
N LYS A 72 -7.84 4.61 25.60
CA LYS A 72 -8.84 4.56 26.68
C LYS A 72 -8.92 5.89 27.44
N ASN A 73 -7.78 6.52 27.72
CA ASN A 73 -7.71 7.62 28.69
C ASN A 73 -7.58 9.01 28.04
N VAL A 74 -7.04 9.11 26.82
CA VAL A 74 -6.83 10.41 26.15
C VAL A 74 -8.06 10.76 25.31
N LYS A 75 -8.90 11.69 25.80
CA LYS A 75 -10.14 12.10 25.11
C LYS A 75 -9.86 13.01 23.91
N ASP A 76 -8.96 13.96 24.08
CA ASP A 76 -8.51 14.91 23.05
C ASP A 76 -7.81 14.18 21.89
N ILE A 77 -8.26 14.40 20.66
CA ILE A 77 -7.76 13.69 19.48
C ILE A 77 -6.35 14.17 19.11
N ASP A 78 -6.08 15.46 19.21
CA ASP A 78 -4.78 16.04 18.87
C ASP A 78 -3.70 15.54 19.82
N LYS A 79 -4.01 15.49 21.13
CA LYS A 79 -3.14 14.86 22.13
C LYS A 79 -2.94 13.38 21.85
N LEU A 80 -3.99 12.63 21.50
CA LEU A 80 -3.87 11.22 21.17
C LEU A 80 -2.95 11.00 19.94
N CYS A 81 -3.04 11.84 18.92
CA CYS A 81 -2.16 11.82 17.77
C CYS A 81 -0.68 11.99 18.17
N ILE A 82 -0.39 13.02 18.98
CA ILE A 82 0.98 13.33 19.43
C ILE A 82 1.56 12.19 20.28
N GLU A 83 0.82 11.74 21.30
CA GLU A 83 1.26 10.66 22.20
C GLU A 83 1.45 9.33 21.46
N THR A 84 0.57 9.02 20.50
CA THR A 84 0.73 7.82 19.66
C THR A 84 1.97 7.92 18.76
N TYR A 85 2.24 9.10 18.22
CA TYR A 85 3.43 9.31 17.41
C TYR A 85 4.73 9.22 18.23
N ASN A 86 4.75 9.80 19.43
CA ASN A 86 5.88 9.65 20.36
C ASN A 86 6.11 8.18 20.71
N LEU A 87 5.04 7.42 20.97
CA LEU A 87 5.14 5.98 21.19
C LEU A 87 5.76 5.25 20.00
N PHE A 88 5.44 5.64 18.76
CA PHE A 88 6.07 5.09 17.56
C PHE A 88 7.56 5.43 17.50
N LEU A 89 7.95 6.67 17.77
CA LEU A 89 9.35 7.12 17.68
C LEU A 89 10.28 6.37 18.64
N ASP A 90 9.76 5.87 19.76
CA ASP A 90 10.49 5.04 20.74
C ASP A 90 10.75 3.60 20.26
N THR A 91 10.19 3.20 19.12
CA THR A 91 10.29 1.82 18.63
C THR A 91 11.54 1.59 17.76
N PRO A 92 12.10 0.36 17.74
CA PRO A 92 13.34 0.08 17.00
C PRO A 92 13.23 0.18 15.46
N TYR A 93 12.03 0.15 14.88
CA TYR A 93 11.76 0.29 13.44
C TYR A 93 11.14 1.64 13.07
N ALA A 94 11.07 2.58 14.02
CA ALA A 94 10.70 3.96 13.72
C ALA A 94 11.62 4.57 12.67
N ARG A 95 12.85 4.06 12.59
CA ARG A 95 13.88 4.50 11.67
C ARG A 95 14.25 3.39 10.68
N ILE A 96 14.24 3.70 9.40
CA ILE A 96 14.65 2.81 8.31
C ILE A 96 15.84 3.40 7.54
N SER A 97 16.53 2.54 6.81
CA SER A 97 17.34 2.97 5.66
C SER A 97 16.53 2.75 4.38
N PRO A 98 16.85 3.45 3.28
CA PRO A 98 16.24 3.19 1.98
C PRO A 98 16.27 1.69 1.66
N ASP A 99 15.11 1.15 1.27
CA ASP A 99 14.93 -0.28 1.02
C ASP A 99 15.32 -0.59 -0.43
N LEU A 100 16.61 -0.77 -0.64
CA LEU A 100 17.15 -1.20 -1.92
C LEU A 100 16.87 -2.68 -2.15
N PRO A 101 16.54 -3.11 -3.40
CA PRO A 101 16.37 -4.51 -3.74
C PRO A 101 17.58 -5.33 -3.26
N LYS A 102 17.31 -6.39 -2.49
CA LYS A 102 18.35 -7.35 -2.10
C LYS A 102 18.59 -8.31 -3.26
N LYS A 103 19.82 -8.75 -3.50
CA LYS A 103 20.15 -9.76 -4.52
C LYS A 103 19.31 -11.05 -4.40
N SER A 104 18.85 -11.38 -3.20
CA SER A 104 18.03 -12.55 -2.93
C SER A 104 16.54 -12.36 -3.26
N ASP A 105 16.06 -11.14 -3.50
CA ASP A 105 14.66 -10.84 -3.78
C ASP A 105 14.35 -11.05 -5.27
N LYS A 106 14.29 -12.33 -5.68
CA LYS A 106 14.12 -12.74 -7.09
C LYS A 106 12.78 -12.33 -7.71
N LEU A 107 11.83 -11.87 -6.89
CA LEU A 107 10.50 -11.44 -7.34
C LEU A 107 10.32 -9.92 -7.31
N ARG A 108 11.42 -9.16 -7.14
CA ARG A 108 11.41 -7.70 -7.13
C ARG A 108 12.16 -7.15 -8.33
N PHE A 109 11.48 -6.28 -9.07
CA PHE A 109 11.94 -5.60 -10.27
C PHE A 109 11.88 -4.10 -10.00
N GLY A 110 13.00 -3.55 -9.52
CA GLY A 110 13.09 -2.20 -8.95
C GLY A 110 12.00 -1.89 -7.93
N CYS A 111 11.02 -1.08 -8.33
CA CYS A 111 9.90 -0.69 -7.46
C CYS A 111 8.67 -1.61 -7.52
N PHE A 112 8.69 -2.66 -8.33
CA PHE A 112 7.62 -3.64 -8.46
C PHE A 112 8.00 -4.97 -7.81
N ARG A 113 7.02 -5.65 -7.23
CA ARG A 113 7.23 -6.96 -6.59
C ARG A 113 6.06 -7.89 -6.88
N LEU A 114 6.37 -9.10 -7.30
CA LEU A 114 5.38 -10.15 -7.53
C LEU A 114 5.09 -10.89 -6.22
N ASN A 115 3.82 -11.25 -6.03
CA ASN A 115 3.36 -12.16 -5.00
C ASN A 115 2.50 -13.26 -5.63
N TYR A 116 3.03 -14.48 -5.58
CA TYR A 116 2.35 -15.70 -6.02
C TYR A 116 2.36 -16.76 -4.90
N SER A 117 2.04 -16.35 -3.68
CA SER A 117 1.85 -17.26 -2.55
C SER A 117 0.71 -18.25 -2.77
N ASP A 118 0.61 -19.32 -1.98
CA ASP A 118 -0.45 -20.34 -2.05
C ASP A 118 -1.86 -19.75 -2.14
N TYR A 119 -2.13 -18.65 -1.40
CA TYR A 119 -3.41 -17.95 -1.46
C TYR A 119 -3.75 -17.41 -2.87
N TYR A 120 -2.75 -16.87 -3.57
CA TYR A 120 -2.91 -16.31 -4.91
C TYR A 120 -2.83 -17.38 -5.99
N ARG A 121 -1.94 -18.36 -5.81
CA ARG A 121 -1.83 -19.55 -6.67
C ARG A 121 -3.13 -20.35 -6.73
N SER A 122 -3.78 -20.60 -5.59
CA SER A 122 -5.08 -21.29 -5.55
C SER A 122 -6.19 -20.53 -6.29
N ARG A 123 -5.97 -19.27 -6.64
CA ARG A 123 -6.88 -18.39 -7.37
C ARG A 123 -6.41 -18.09 -8.79
N LYS A 124 -5.31 -18.70 -9.23
CA LYS A 124 -4.71 -18.47 -10.56
C LYS A 124 -4.34 -17.00 -10.80
N ILE A 125 -3.94 -16.28 -9.75
CA ILE A 125 -3.64 -14.83 -9.81
C ILE A 125 -2.18 -14.59 -9.45
N VAL A 126 -1.46 -13.78 -10.21
CA VAL A 126 -0.21 -13.15 -9.77
C VAL A 126 -0.52 -11.74 -9.27
N ARG A 127 -0.19 -11.44 -8.01
CA ARG A 127 -0.45 -10.12 -7.43
C ARG A 127 0.77 -9.21 -7.53
N LEU A 128 0.56 -8.01 -8.06
CA LEU A 128 1.51 -6.91 -8.01
C LEU A 128 1.48 -6.21 -6.65
N HIS A 129 2.66 -5.99 -6.12
CA HIS A 129 2.93 -5.04 -5.04
C HIS A 129 3.88 -3.99 -5.56
N PHE A 130 3.63 -2.73 -5.21
CA PHE A 130 4.65 -1.70 -5.37
C PHE A 130 5.56 -1.75 -4.11
N SER A 131 6.83 -1.39 -4.25
CA SER A 131 7.86 -1.46 -3.21
C SER A 131 8.96 -0.41 -3.52
N PRO A 132 8.81 0.85 -3.06
CA PRO A 132 9.60 1.97 -3.51
C PRO A 132 11.06 1.70 -3.20
N THR A 133 11.92 1.93 -4.18
CA THR A 133 13.36 1.83 -3.97
C THR A 133 13.86 3.04 -3.17
N ARG A 134 13.14 4.16 -3.29
CA ARG A 134 13.55 5.46 -2.76
C ARG A 134 14.94 5.85 -3.24
N ALA A 135 15.29 5.50 -4.48
CA ALA A 135 16.58 5.84 -5.08
C ALA A 135 16.85 7.35 -5.01
N GLY A 136 15.82 8.18 -5.24
CA GLY A 136 15.88 9.65 -5.12
C GLY A 136 16.33 10.17 -3.75
N LEU A 137 16.15 9.40 -2.65
CA LEU A 137 16.65 9.81 -1.33
C LEU A 137 18.18 9.69 -1.20
N SER A 138 18.80 8.89 -2.06
CA SER A 138 20.26 8.68 -2.08
C SER A 138 20.96 9.54 -3.14
N GLN A 139 20.20 10.27 -3.97
CA GLN A 139 20.75 11.14 -5.02
C GLN A 139 21.38 12.39 -4.41
N LYS A 140 22.63 12.67 -4.81
CA LYS A 140 23.37 13.87 -4.38
C LYS A 140 22.93 15.10 -5.15
N ASN A 141 22.67 14.95 -6.46
CA ASN A 141 22.16 16.03 -7.28
C ASN A 141 20.66 16.20 -7.00
N GLN A 142 20.28 17.41 -6.60
CA GLN A 142 18.93 17.79 -6.22
C GLN A 142 17.91 17.64 -7.36
N GLU A 143 18.33 17.80 -8.62
CA GLU A 143 17.46 17.67 -9.80
C GLU A 143 16.94 16.23 -9.99
N PHE A 144 17.71 15.24 -9.51
CA PHE A 144 17.33 13.82 -9.58
C PHE A 144 16.67 13.33 -8.27
N ARG A 145 16.31 14.22 -7.35
CA ARG A 145 15.63 13.84 -6.11
C ARG A 145 14.12 13.82 -6.34
N ALA A 146 13.61 12.68 -6.82
CA ALA A 146 12.18 12.51 -7.10
C ALA A 146 11.62 11.17 -6.59
N SER A 147 10.28 11.06 -6.65
CA SER A 147 9.52 9.83 -6.34
C SER A 147 9.80 8.73 -7.37
N ASP A 148 9.71 7.45 -6.97
CA ASP A 148 9.83 6.31 -7.90
C ASP A 148 8.79 6.35 -9.04
N LEU A 149 7.70 7.11 -8.88
CA LEU A 149 6.66 7.34 -9.90
C LEU A 149 6.72 8.74 -10.54
N SER A 150 7.84 9.46 -10.41
CA SER A 150 8.07 10.72 -11.13
C SER A 150 8.30 10.46 -12.62
N SER A 151 7.95 11.44 -13.46
CA SER A 151 8.16 11.38 -14.91
C SER A 151 9.63 11.16 -15.29
N ILE A 152 10.58 11.63 -14.46
CA ILE A 152 12.01 11.46 -14.72
C ILE A 152 12.45 9.99 -14.71
N TYR A 153 11.71 9.11 -14.02
CA TYR A 153 12.02 7.68 -13.93
C TYR A 153 11.09 6.81 -14.77
N ILE A 154 10.14 7.38 -15.52
CA ILE A 154 9.07 6.59 -16.16
C ILE A 154 9.61 5.54 -17.13
N ASN A 155 10.68 5.87 -17.87
CA ASN A 155 11.33 4.95 -18.79
C ASN A 155 11.98 3.77 -18.04
N ASP A 156 12.70 4.06 -16.94
CA ASP A 156 13.27 3.02 -16.08
C ASP A 156 12.18 2.14 -15.47
N ARG A 157 11.08 2.75 -15.01
CA ARG A 157 9.94 2.01 -14.44
C ARG A 157 9.28 1.12 -15.49
N ASN A 158 9.09 1.60 -16.72
CA ASN A 158 8.54 0.79 -17.81
C ASN A 158 9.45 -0.38 -18.16
N LYS A 159 10.77 -0.18 -18.15
CA LYS A 159 11.73 -1.26 -18.36
C LYS A 159 11.64 -2.32 -17.26
N GLU A 160 11.68 -1.90 -15.98
CA GLU A 160 11.54 -2.81 -14.84
C GLU A 160 10.21 -3.57 -14.87
N PHE A 161 9.12 -2.90 -15.27
CA PHE A 161 7.81 -3.52 -15.39
C PHE A 161 7.75 -4.52 -16.55
N SER A 162 8.33 -4.20 -17.70
CA SER A 162 8.48 -5.12 -18.82
C SER A 162 9.31 -6.35 -18.44
N GLU A 163 10.45 -6.17 -17.77
CA GLU A 163 11.28 -7.26 -17.25
C GLU A 163 10.50 -8.19 -16.31
N MET A 164 9.65 -7.62 -15.45
CA MET A 164 8.78 -8.38 -14.55
C MET A 164 7.75 -9.23 -15.31
N ILE A 165 7.10 -8.68 -16.34
CA ILE A 165 6.12 -9.42 -17.14
C ILE A 165 6.79 -10.51 -17.97
N ASN A 166 7.94 -10.20 -18.60
CA ASN A 166 8.77 -11.18 -19.30
C ASN A 166 9.24 -12.30 -18.35
N TYR A 167 9.55 -12.00 -17.09
CA TYR A 167 9.90 -13.02 -16.11
C TYR A 167 8.74 -13.99 -15.84
N ILE A 168 7.49 -13.51 -15.79
CA ILE A 168 6.32 -14.39 -15.66
C ILE A 168 6.19 -15.29 -16.90
N TYR A 169 6.27 -14.69 -18.09
CA TYR A 169 6.15 -15.40 -19.38
C TYR A 169 7.20 -16.50 -19.55
N ASN A 170 8.47 -16.19 -19.25
CA ASN A 170 9.60 -17.09 -19.44
C ASN A 170 9.78 -18.14 -18.32
N ASN A 171 8.93 -18.14 -17.28
CA ASN A 171 9.02 -19.08 -16.17
C ASN A 171 7.63 -19.68 -15.83
N PRO A 172 6.94 -20.30 -16.81
CA PRO A 172 5.58 -20.80 -16.63
C PRO A 172 5.47 -21.84 -15.49
N GLU A 173 6.53 -22.59 -15.22
CA GLU A 173 6.60 -23.57 -14.12
C GLU A 173 6.51 -22.92 -12.73
N LYS A 174 6.99 -21.68 -12.57
CA LYS A 174 6.89 -20.95 -11.28
C LYS A 174 5.52 -20.34 -11.07
N PHE A 175 4.86 -20.01 -12.17
CA PHE A 175 3.55 -19.37 -12.22
C PHE A 175 2.47 -20.33 -12.73
N GLU A 176 2.65 -21.64 -12.50
CA GLU A 176 1.78 -22.68 -13.01
C GLU A 176 0.32 -22.39 -12.68
N GLY A 177 -0.53 -22.46 -13.71
CA GLY A 177 -1.96 -22.23 -13.61
C GLY A 177 -2.37 -20.77 -13.45
N ALA A 178 -1.45 -19.80 -13.37
CA ALA A 178 -1.81 -18.40 -13.31
C ALA A 178 -2.46 -17.96 -14.63
N THR A 179 -3.58 -17.27 -14.53
CA THR A 179 -4.33 -16.73 -15.67
C THR A 179 -4.51 -15.23 -15.59
N HIS A 180 -4.34 -14.62 -14.41
CA HIS A 180 -4.60 -13.20 -14.19
C HIS A 180 -3.47 -12.49 -13.44
N PHE A 181 -3.31 -11.21 -13.74
CA PHE A 181 -2.45 -10.25 -13.08
C PHE A 181 -3.30 -9.25 -12.28
N LEU A 182 -3.07 -9.16 -10.97
CA LEU A 182 -3.86 -8.34 -10.06
C LEU A 182 -3.05 -7.19 -9.47
N SER A 183 -3.54 -5.97 -9.58
CA SER A 183 -3.05 -4.83 -8.83
C SER A 183 -4.18 -4.18 -8.05
N SER A 184 -4.01 -4.05 -6.73
CA SER A 184 -5.00 -3.48 -5.81
C SER A 184 -4.32 -2.48 -4.88
N THR A 185 -4.45 -1.20 -5.21
CA THR A 185 -3.77 -0.09 -4.53
C THR A 185 -4.46 1.24 -4.83
N TRP A 186 -4.31 2.23 -3.94
CA TRP A 186 -4.81 3.59 -4.21
C TRP A 186 -4.01 4.31 -5.30
N MET A 187 -2.78 3.86 -5.59
CA MET A 187 -1.98 4.42 -6.67
C MET A 187 -2.60 4.19 -8.05
N GLN A 188 -3.58 3.29 -8.17
CA GLN A 188 -4.42 3.21 -9.37
C GLN A 188 -5.23 4.49 -9.63
N SER A 189 -5.20 5.47 -8.72
CA SER A 189 -5.72 6.83 -8.95
C SER A 189 -4.71 7.76 -9.63
N LEU A 190 -3.45 7.32 -9.81
CA LEU A 190 -2.36 8.13 -10.36
C LEU A 190 -2.16 7.80 -11.85
N PRO A 191 -2.20 8.80 -12.77
CA PRO A 191 -2.02 8.55 -14.21
C PRO A 191 -0.70 7.82 -14.55
N VAL A 192 0.40 8.20 -13.88
CA VAL A 192 1.70 7.56 -14.11
C VAL A 192 1.67 6.07 -13.75
N TYR A 193 1.01 5.70 -12.65
CA TYR A 193 0.88 4.29 -12.26
C TYR A 193 -0.05 3.52 -13.22
N GLN A 194 -1.12 4.15 -13.70
CA GLN A 194 -2.04 3.56 -14.68
C GLN A 194 -1.35 3.24 -16.01
N SER A 195 -0.33 4.02 -16.40
CA SER A 195 0.38 3.84 -17.67
C SER A 195 1.06 2.47 -17.81
N PHE A 196 1.35 1.79 -16.70
CA PHE A 196 1.94 0.45 -16.69
C PHE A 196 0.97 -0.66 -17.12
N PHE A 197 -0.33 -0.40 -17.21
CA PHE A 197 -1.34 -1.40 -17.55
C PHE A 197 -1.86 -1.19 -18.98
N PRO A 198 -2.41 -2.22 -19.65
CA PRO A 198 -3.18 -2.05 -20.89
C PRO A 198 -4.30 -1.03 -20.70
N VAL A 199 -4.52 -0.15 -21.68
CA VAL A 199 -5.43 1.01 -21.54
C VAL A 199 -6.86 0.57 -21.18
N GLU A 200 -7.33 -0.50 -21.81
CA GLU A 200 -8.68 -1.03 -21.60
C GLU A 200 -8.87 -1.52 -20.16
N SER A 201 -7.86 -2.14 -19.57
CA SER A 201 -7.92 -2.65 -18.19
C SER A 201 -8.11 -1.53 -17.14
N VAL A 202 -7.58 -0.33 -17.42
CA VAL A 202 -7.72 0.83 -16.53
C VAL A 202 -9.17 1.30 -16.47
N ASN A 203 -9.93 1.18 -17.56
CA ASN A 203 -11.33 1.61 -17.63
C ASN A 203 -12.27 0.73 -16.80
N TYR A 204 -11.92 -0.54 -16.58
CA TYR A 204 -12.74 -1.49 -15.82
C TYR A 204 -12.35 -1.63 -14.35
N ARG A 205 -11.48 -0.76 -13.85
CA ARG A 205 -11.04 -0.76 -12.44
C ARG A 205 -12.23 -0.60 -11.49
N LYS A 206 -12.25 -1.41 -10.43
CA LYS A 206 -13.35 -1.39 -9.44
C LYS A 206 -12.86 -0.80 -8.12
N PRO A 207 -13.63 0.10 -7.48
CA PRO A 207 -13.28 0.57 -6.15
C PRO A 207 -13.37 -0.59 -5.16
N VAL A 208 -12.36 -0.70 -4.30
CA VAL A 208 -12.38 -1.69 -3.23
C VAL A 208 -13.02 -1.08 -2.00
N GLU A 209 -14.17 -1.60 -1.62
CA GLU A 209 -14.91 -1.11 -0.47
C GLU A 209 -14.35 -1.65 0.85
N ASN A 210 -14.45 -0.85 1.90
CA ASN A 210 -14.14 -1.27 3.28
C ASN A 210 -12.69 -1.73 3.56
N ILE A 211 -11.74 -1.51 2.64
CA ILE A 211 -10.32 -1.77 2.86
C ILE A 211 -9.56 -0.47 3.04
N TYR A 212 -9.17 -0.20 4.29
CA TYR A 212 -8.54 1.06 4.67
C TYR A 212 -7.05 0.93 5.01
N MET A 213 -6.56 -0.27 5.31
CA MET A 213 -5.18 -0.50 5.76
C MET A 213 -4.12 0.02 4.76
N TRP A 214 -4.44 0.07 3.47
CA TRP A 214 -3.47 0.39 2.42
C TRP A 214 -3.47 1.86 2.02
N LEU A 215 -4.34 2.67 2.62
CA LEU A 215 -4.60 4.05 2.19
C LEU A 215 -3.63 5.06 2.79
N TRP A 216 -2.99 4.73 3.92
CA TRP A 216 -2.31 5.73 4.75
C TRP A 216 -1.03 6.28 4.15
N GLY A 217 -0.43 5.56 3.18
CA GLY A 217 0.74 6.01 2.44
C GLY A 217 0.56 7.38 1.79
N GLN A 218 -0.67 7.76 1.46
CA GLN A 218 -1.00 9.05 0.86
C GLN A 218 -0.86 10.26 1.80
N PHE A 219 -0.52 10.07 3.07
CA PHE A 219 -0.23 11.19 3.99
C PHE A 219 1.27 11.44 4.16
N MET A 220 2.08 10.78 3.34
CA MET A 220 3.53 10.92 3.32
C MET A 220 4.01 11.33 1.95
N LYS A 221 5.07 12.11 1.92
CA LYS A 221 5.83 12.40 0.71
C LYS A 221 6.84 11.28 0.42
N TRP A 222 7.34 11.26 -0.81
CA TRP A 222 8.30 10.26 -1.29
C TRP A 222 9.60 10.27 -0.47
N ASP A 223 9.97 11.43 0.09
CA ASP A 223 11.17 11.66 0.88
C ASP A 223 11.02 11.29 2.37
N LEU A 224 9.89 10.66 2.74
CA LEU A 224 9.50 10.29 4.10
C LEU A 224 9.02 11.46 4.99
N SER A 225 8.92 12.69 4.46
CA SER A 225 8.25 13.78 5.18
C SER A 225 6.74 13.61 5.16
N GLY A 226 6.05 14.34 6.04
CA GLY A 226 4.59 14.43 6.02
C GLY A 226 4.05 15.20 4.82
N ASN A 227 2.87 14.82 4.34
CA ASN A 227 2.06 15.67 3.47
C ASN A 227 1.05 16.48 4.30
N THR A 228 1.54 17.56 4.92
CA THR A 228 0.76 18.38 5.86
C THR A 228 -0.49 18.97 5.23
N LYS A 229 -0.42 19.50 4.00
CA LYS A 229 -1.59 20.07 3.29
C LYS A 229 -2.70 19.03 3.18
N ARG A 230 -2.38 17.86 2.62
CA ARG A 230 -3.33 16.76 2.43
C ARG A 230 -3.88 16.23 3.75
N TYR A 231 -3.04 16.15 4.79
CA TYR A 231 -3.48 15.78 6.13
C TYR A 231 -4.48 16.79 6.73
N LEU A 232 -4.22 18.10 6.62
CA LEU A 232 -5.11 19.12 7.17
C LEU A 232 -6.48 19.14 6.47
N GLU A 233 -6.49 19.00 5.14
CA GLU A 233 -7.73 18.88 4.36
C GLU A 233 -8.53 17.63 4.78
N PHE A 234 -7.86 16.49 4.89
CA PHE A 234 -8.47 15.24 5.35
C PHE A 234 -9.03 15.38 6.77
N LYS A 235 -8.24 15.93 7.71
CA LYS A 235 -8.62 16.15 9.11
C LYS A 235 -9.88 16.99 9.22
N GLY A 236 -9.98 18.09 8.47
CA GLY A 236 -11.18 18.94 8.44
C GLY A 236 -12.42 18.15 8.01
N LYS A 237 -12.34 17.42 6.89
CA LYS A 237 -13.43 16.59 6.35
C LYS A 237 -13.85 15.47 7.30
N VAL A 238 -12.89 14.79 7.94
CA VAL A 238 -13.20 13.72 8.90
C VAL A 238 -13.88 14.26 10.15
N ARG A 239 -13.39 15.37 10.72
CA ARG A 239 -13.99 15.94 11.94
C ARG A 239 -15.42 16.41 11.72
N SER A 240 -15.76 16.94 10.54
CA SER A 240 -17.12 17.38 10.22
C SER A 240 -18.07 16.25 9.79
N ALA A 241 -17.56 15.08 9.38
CA ALA A 241 -18.35 13.99 8.82
C ALA A 241 -19.36 13.41 9.83
N LYS A 242 -20.66 13.35 9.51
CA LYS A 242 -21.70 12.84 10.42
C LYS A 242 -22.06 11.37 10.22
N MET A 243 -21.62 10.77 9.12
CA MET A 243 -21.93 9.38 8.76
C MET A 243 -20.70 8.67 8.16
N VAL A 244 -20.74 7.34 8.16
CA VAL A 244 -19.60 6.49 7.74
C VAL A 244 -19.18 6.79 6.31
N SER A 245 -20.13 6.94 5.39
CA SER A 245 -19.86 7.24 3.99
C SER A 245 -19.09 8.55 3.82
N THR A 246 -19.38 9.58 4.60
CA THR A 246 -18.65 10.87 4.57
C THR A 246 -17.22 10.73 5.10
N VAL A 247 -17.01 9.93 6.16
CA VAL A 247 -15.65 9.65 6.66
C VAL A 247 -14.82 8.91 5.62
N VAL A 248 -15.41 7.92 4.94
CA VAL A 248 -14.76 7.17 3.86
C VAL A 248 -14.49 8.06 2.65
N ALA A 249 -15.41 8.93 2.29
CA ALA A 249 -15.26 9.89 1.19
C ALA A 249 -14.22 11.00 1.48
N ALA A 250 -13.82 11.19 2.75
CA ALA A 250 -12.77 12.13 3.11
C ALA A 250 -11.37 11.65 2.65
N ILE A 251 -11.19 10.36 2.42
CA ILE A 251 -9.93 9.78 1.96
C ILE A 251 -9.62 10.32 0.54
N PRO A 252 -8.46 10.96 0.32
CA PRO A 252 -8.15 11.61 -0.96
C PRO A 252 -8.19 10.65 -2.16
N PHE A 253 -7.50 9.51 -2.06
CA PHE A 253 -7.46 8.49 -3.10
C PHE A 253 -8.07 7.19 -2.62
N LYS A 254 -9.02 6.65 -3.39
CA LYS A 254 -9.63 5.34 -3.14
C LYS A 254 -8.70 4.23 -3.60
N VAL A 255 -8.79 3.05 -2.97
CA VAL A 255 -8.19 1.83 -3.51
C VAL A 255 -9.00 1.39 -4.72
N TYR A 256 -8.33 1.17 -5.85
CA TYR A 256 -8.93 0.47 -6.97
C TYR A 256 -8.21 -0.86 -7.18
N GLU A 257 -8.99 -1.82 -7.66
CA GLU A 257 -8.52 -3.11 -8.10
C GLU A 257 -8.63 -3.21 -9.62
N VAL A 258 -7.55 -3.71 -10.22
CA VAL A 258 -7.48 -4.06 -11.64
C VAL A 258 -7.01 -5.51 -11.71
N CYS A 259 -7.84 -6.37 -12.30
CA CYS A 259 -7.55 -7.78 -12.55
C CYS A 259 -7.55 -8.00 -14.07
N ILE A 260 -6.40 -8.38 -14.61
CA ILE A 260 -6.11 -8.36 -16.04
C ILE A 260 -5.77 -9.79 -16.46
N PRO A 261 -6.31 -10.32 -17.56
CA PRO A 261 -5.77 -11.54 -18.15
C PRO A 261 -4.26 -11.40 -18.37
N LEU A 262 -3.47 -12.43 -18.04
CA LEU A 262 -2.02 -12.38 -18.21
C LEU A 262 -1.63 -12.17 -19.68
N GLU A 263 -2.43 -12.71 -20.60
CA GLU A 263 -2.26 -12.55 -22.04
C GLU A 263 -2.24 -11.08 -22.47
N GLU A 264 -3.16 -10.26 -21.97
CA GLU A 264 -3.19 -8.80 -22.21
C GLU A 264 -1.90 -8.12 -21.74
N MET A 265 -1.32 -8.59 -20.63
CA MET A 265 -0.03 -8.10 -20.16
C MET A 265 1.11 -8.54 -21.08
N PHE A 266 1.07 -9.78 -21.59
CA PHE A 266 2.06 -10.30 -22.53
C PHE A 266 2.00 -9.56 -23.86
N LYS A 267 0.82 -9.33 -24.44
CA LYS A 267 0.63 -8.50 -25.65
C LYS A 267 1.29 -7.13 -25.53
N LYS A 268 1.21 -6.51 -24.34
CA LYS A 268 1.80 -5.19 -24.11
C LYS A 268 3.33 -5.20 -23.96
N TYR A 269 3.92 -6.26 -23.39
CA TYR A 269 5.30 -6.21 -22.89
C TYR A 269 6.25 -7.29 -23.42
N VAL A 270 5.75 -8.32 -24.09
CA VAL A 270 6.52 -9.46 -24.61
C VAL A 270 6.47 -9.38 -26.14
N PRO A 271 7.53 -8.89 -26.80
CA PRO A 271 7.54 -8.66 -28.25
C PRO A 271 7.23 -9.90 -29.09
N GLU A 272 7.65 -11.07 -28.61
CA GLU A 272 7.46 -12.38 -29.25
C GLU A 272 6.10 -13.04 -28.95
N TYR A 273 5.24 -12.40 -28.14
CA TYR A 273 3.94 -12.96 -27.83
C TYR A 273 3.04 -12.96 -29.06
N VAL A 274 2.76 -14.16 -29.58
CA VAL A 274 1.81 -14.38 -30.66
C VAL A 274 0.45 -14.69 -30.03
N ASP A 275 -0.57 -13.95 -30.48
CA ASP A 275 -1.96 -14.23 -30.10
C ASP A 275 -2.35 -15.62 -30.59
N VAL A 276 -2.32 -16.60 -29.69
CA VAL A 276 -2.92 -17.90 -29.95
C VAL A 276 -4.41 -17.73 -29.65
N PRO A 277 -5.32 -17.87 -30.64
CA PRO A 277 -6.74 -17.70 -30.41
C PRO A 277 -7.21 -18.72 -29.37
N VAL A 278 -7.44 -18.25 -28.15
CA VAL A 278 -8.08 -19.03 -27.10
C VAL A 278 -9.55 -19.10 -27.43
N VAL A 279 -10.08 -20.31 -27.62
CA VAL A 279 -11.51 -20.54 -27.71
C VAL A 279 -12.11 -20.02 -26.40
N SER A 280 -12.82 -18.90 -26.45
CA SER A 280 -13.36 -18.24 -25.28
C SER A 280 -14.48 -19.08 -24.69
N GLU A 281 -14.15 -20.00 -23.79
CA GLU A 281 -15.14 -20.47 -22.83
C GLU A 281 -15.54 -19.26 -21.99
N ASN A 282 -16.83 -19.01 -21.87
CA ASN A 282 -17.40 -17.98 -21.00
C ASN A 282 -17.02 -18.28 -19.55
N ILE A 283 -15.81 -17.93 -19.14
CA ILE A 283 -15.35 -18.02 -17.77
C ILE A 283 -16.05 -16.89 -17.03
N SER A 284 -17.11 -17.26 -16.31
CA SER A 284 -17.74 -16.39 -15.32
C SER A 284 -16.67 -15.93 -14.34
N ILE A 285 -16.36 -14.62 -14.37
CA ILE A 285 -15.48 -14.01 -13.39
C ILE A 285 -16.11 -14.29 -12.02
N PRO A 286 -15.46 -15.05 -11.11
CA PRO A 286 -16.06 -15.37 -9.85
C PRO A 286 -16.47 -14.09 -9.11
N VAL A 287 -17.72 -14.08 -8.67
CA VAL A 287 -18.32 -13.00 -7.90
C VAL A 287 -17.46 -12.74 -6.66
N GLN A 288 -17.02 -11.48 -6.51
CA GLN A 288 -16.34 -10.89 -5.35
C GLN A 288 -15.14 -11.67 -4.79
N PHE A 289 -13.95 -11.14 -5.06
CA PHE A 289 -12.78 -11.42 -4.22
C PHE A 289 -13.01 -10.81 -2.83
N ASP A 290 -13.41 -11.65 -1.87
CA ASP A 290 -13.33 -11.32 -0.45
C ASP A 290 -11.83 -11.24 -0.06
N THR A 291 -11.24 -10.08 -0.32
CA THR A 291 -9.85 -9.74 0.03
C THR A 291 -9.70 -9.31 1.49
N SER A 292 -10.69 -9.64 2.35
CA SER A 292 -10.71 -9.30 3.79
C SER A 292 -9.57 -9.92 4.62
N ARG A 293 -8.68 -10.73 4.03
CA ARG A 293 -7.49 -11.25 4.71
C ARG A 293 -6.25 -10.39 4.38
N PRO A 294 -5.70 -9.64 5.35
CA PRO A 294 -4.47 -8.88 5.15
C PRO A 294 -3.30 -9.84 4.91
N LEU A 295 -2.70 -9.78 3.72
CA LEU A 295 -1.35 -10.29 3.49
C LEU A 295 -0.34 -9.14 3.52
N ARG A 296 0.83 -9.44 4.09
CA ARG A 296 1.86 -8.50 4.54
C ARG A 296 2.50 -7.72 3.38
N SER A 297 2.37 -6.40 3.39
CA SER A 297 3.38 -5.45 2.93
C SER A 297 2.99 -4.05 3.41
N HIS A 298 3.93 -3.32 4.02
CA HIS A 298 3.74 -1.93 4.39
C HIS A 298 4.45 -1.06 3.39
N THR A 299 3.69 -0.27 2.62
CA THR A 299 4.31 0.60 1.63
C THR A 299 3.56 1.92 1.40
N VAL A 300 4.33 2.97 1.12
CA VAL A 300 3.97 4.38 1.21
C VAL A 300 4.36 5.10 -0.07
N TYR A 301 3.47 5.94 -0.64
CA TYR A 301 3.70 6.67 -1.90
C TYR A 301 2.96 7.99 -1.96
N GLN A 302 3.43 8.93 -2.81
CA GLN A 302 2.63 9.95 -3.51
C GLN A 302 3.30 10.44 -4.82
N SER A 303 2.43 10.92 -5.71
CA SER A 303 2.70 11.69 -6.94
C SER A 303 2.96 13.17 -6.66
N GLU A 304 3.52 13.86 -7.65
CA GLU A 304 3.90 15.28 -7.67
C GLU A 304 2.72 16.26 -7.78
N GLU A 305 1.61 16.01 -7.08
CA GLU A 305 0.57 17.04 -6.84
C GLU A 305 0.79 17.79 -5.54
#